data_AF-A0A7S4B877-F1
#
_entry.id   AF-A0A7S4B877-F1
#
_cell.length_a   1.000
_cell.length_b   1.000
_cell.length_c   1.000
_cell.angle_alpha   90.00
_cell.angle_beta   90.00
_cell.angle_gamma   90.00
#
_symmetry.space_group_name_H-M   'P 1'
#
loop_
_entity.id
_entity.type
_entity.pdbx_description
1 polymer ?
#
loop_
_entity_poly.entity_id
_entity_poly.type
_entity_poly.pdbx_seq_one_letter_code
_entity_poly.pdbx_strand_id
1 'polypeptide(L)'
;FLPAPNGRLVNAMRLEVIYAHRCDFVHQIWCYCDENTPLLAVVAMDREATFRWMQAKQLDPRRTDDLSATHAGHIKAAVLAQLRDVGVACGLQPWELVQAVHVVKTLGQADDDYRQLATPTFVLRRGHLKKRYEKELKVLRASLRSDAPRLAARAKAGRTSARTVDDGRRQ
;
A
#
# COMPACT_ATOMS: atom_id res chain seq x y z
N PHE A 1 -11.33 -4.23 -15.08
CA PHE A 1 -10.94 -5.14 -13.98
C PHE A 1 -9.51 -5.59 -14.19
N LEU A 2 -8.79 -5.88 -13.11
CA LEU A 2 -7.46 -6.50 -13.16
C LEU A 2 -7.61 -7.98 -12.82
N PRO A 3 -6.93 -8.89 -13.55
CA PRO A 3 -6.83 -10.27 -13.12
C PRO A 3 -6.02 -10.35 -11.83
N ALA A 4 -6.44 -11.22 -10.92
CA ALA A 4 -5.79 -11.45 -9.64
C ALA A 4 -5.59 -12.95 -9.43
N PRO A 5 -4.75 -13.36 -8.46
CA PRO A 5 -4.48 -14.77 -8.22
C PRO A 5 -5.74 -15.60 -8.02
N ASN A 6 -5.70 -16.86 -8.47
CA ASN A 6 -6.80 -17.84 -8.40
C ASN A 6 -8.04 -17.45 -9.22
N GLY A 7 -7.86 -16.80 -10.38
CA GLY A 7 -8.95 -16.46 -11.29
C GLY A 7 -9.88 -15.35 -10.78
N ARG A 8 -9.46 -14.60 -9.76
CA ARG A 8 -10.24 -13.49 -9.20
C ARG A 8 -10.13 -12.24 -10.06
N LEU A 9 -11.12 -11.36 -9.95
CA LEU A 9 -11.12 -10.05 -10.61
C LEU A 9 -11.14 -8.93 -9.57
N VAL A 10 -10.28 -7.93 -9.77
CA VAL A 10 -10.20 -6.75 -8.91
C VAL A 10 -10.66 -5.51 -9.67
N ASN A 11 -11.62 -4.77 -9.09
CA ASN A 11 -12.01 -3.47 -9.61
C ASN A 11 -11.08 -2.38 -9.08
N ALA A 12 -9.91 -2.22 -9.71
CA ALA A 12 -8.90 -1.28 -9.26
C ALA A 12 -9.39 0.18 -9.18
N MET A 13 -10.28 0.61 -10.09
CA MET A 13 -10.85 1.97 -10.05
C MET A 13 -11.69 2.18 -8.79
N ARG A 14 -12.52 1.19 -8.42
CA ARG A 14 -13.30 1.23 -7.17
C ARG A 14 -12.38 1.34 -5.95
N LEU A 15 -11.31 0.55 -5.92
CA LEU A 15 -10.36 0.55 -4.81
C LEU A 15 -9.63 1.89 -4.70
N GLU A 16 -9.18 2.44 -5.83
CA GLU A 16 -8.51 3.74 -5.88
C GLU A 16 -9.40 4.87 -5.35
N VAL A 17 -10.69 4.88 -5.73
CA VAL A 17 -11.68 5.85 -5.21
C VAL A 17 -11.87 5.68 -3.70
N ILE A 18 -12.01 4.45 -3.20
CA ILE A 18 -12.15 4.19 -1.75
C ILE A 18 -10.94 4.74 -0.99
N TYR A 19 -9.73 4.37 -1.42
CA TYR A 19 -8.52 4.77 -0.71
C TYR A 19 -8.27 6.28 -0.79
N ALA A 20 -8.45 6.90 -1.96
CA ALA A 20 -8.26 8.35 -2.10
C ALA A 20 -9.23 9.19 -1.24
N HIS A 21 -10.45 8.70 -0.99
CA HIS A 21 -11.44 9.44 -0.18
C HIS A 21 -11.42 9.14 1.32
N ARG A 22 -10.81 8.02 1.73
CA ARG A 22 -10.88 7.53 3.12
C ARG A 22 -9.53 7.51 3.82
N CYS A 23 -8.43 7.62 3.09
CA CYS A 23 -7.08 7.63 3.66
C CYS A 23 -6.51 9.05 3.64
N ASP A 24 -6.32 9.65 4.81
CA ASP A 24 -5.76 11.00 4.94
C ASP A 24 -4.36 11.14 4.29
N PHE A 25 -3.57 10.06 4.27
CA PHE A 25 -2.25 10.10 3.62
C PHE A 25 -2.30 10.11 2.11
N VAL A 26 -3.43 9.78 1.47
CA VAL A 26 -3.48 9.50 0.04
C VAL A 26 -4.02 10.71 -0.70
N HIS A 27 -3.15 11.40 -1.44
CA HIS A 27 -3.59 12.39 -2.42
C HIS A 27 -4.06 11.70 -3.71
N GLN A 28 -3.28 10.72 -4.19
CA GLN A 28 -3.62 9.93 -5.36
C GLN A 28 -3.04 8.52 -5.25
N ILE A 29 -3.72 7.54 -5.82
CA ILE A 29 -3.30 6.14 -5.75
C ILE A 29 -3.56 5.45 -7.09
N TRP A 30 -2.66 4.54 -7.44
CA TRP A 30 -2.82 3.61 -8.55
C TRP A 30 -2.58 2.18 -8.06
N CYS A 31 -3.57 1.33 -8.23
CA CYS A 31 -3.53 -0.08 -7.84
C CYS A 31 -3.20 -0.96 -9.05
N TYR A 32 -2.35 -1.96 -8.81
CA TYR A 32 -1.92 -2.95 -9.79
C TYR A 32 -1.91 -4.36 -9.20
N CYS A 33 -2.41 -5.33 -9.95
CA CYS A 33 -2.21 -6.75 -9.73
C CYS A 33 -2.25 -7.48 -11.07
N ASP A 34 -1.76 -8.72 -11.05
CA ASP A 34 -1.95 -9.70 -12.11
C ASP A 34 -2.16 -11.08 -11.47
N GLU A 35 -2.31 -12.12 -12.28
CA GLU A 35 -2.54 -13.49 -11.81
C GLU A 35 -1.43 -14.01 -10.86
N ASN A 36 -0.25 -13.42 -10.92
CA ASN A 36 0.93 -13.87 -10.17
C ASN A 36 1.39 -12.87 -9.11
N THR A 37 0.66 -11.76 -8.95
CA THR A 37 1.05 -10.64 -8.10
C THR A 37 -0.16 -10.20 -7.29
N PRO A 38 -0.07 -10.17 -5.95
CA PRO A 38 -1.16 -9.64 -5.13
C PRO A 38 -1.33 -8.14 -5.39
N LEU A 39 -2.36 -7.53 -4.80
CA LEU A 39 -2.60 -6.10 -4.99
C LEU A 39 -1.45 -5.25 -4.45
N LEU A 40 -0.81 -4.50 -5.33
CA LEU A 40 0.21 -3.51 -5.05
C LEU A 40 -0.34 -2.11 -5.35
N ALA A 41 0.25 -1.09 -4.76
CA ALA A 41 -0.12 0.29 -5.09
C ALA A 41 1.08 1.23 -5.22
N VAL A 42 0.93 2.21 -6.10
CA VAL A 42 1.75 3.42 -6.13
C VAL A 42 0.93 4.56 -5.54
N VAL A 43 1.47 5.26 -4.56
CA VAL A 43 0.75 6.27 -3.77
C VAL A 43 1.49 7.60 -3.84
N ALA A 44 0.79 8.63 -4.31
CA ALA A 44 1.17 10.01 -4.06
C ALA A 44 0.55 10.47 -2.75
N MET A 45 1.38 10.97 -1.84
CA MET A 45 0.91 11.34 -0.51
C MET A 45 0.35 12.75 -0.45
N ASP A 46 -0.58 12.95 0.47
CA ASP A 46 -0.96 14.28 0.89
C ASP A 46 0.16 14.90 1.76
N ARG A 47 0.67 16.05 1.33
CA ARG A 47 1.82 16.70 1.97
C ARG A 47 1.48 17.20 3.37
N GLU A 48 0.29 17.75 3.55
CA GLU A 48 -0.11 18.34 4.82
C GLU A 48 -0.38 17.26 5.87
N ALA A 49 -1.11 16.21 5.50
CA ALA A 49 -1.36 15.07 6.37
C ALA A 49 -0.05 14.36 6.77
N THR A 50 0.87 14.17 5.81
CA THR A 50 2.18 13.56 6.06
C THR A 50 3.01 14.43 7.02
N PHE A 51 3.04 15.74 6.80
CA PHE A 51 3.75 16.69 7.66
C PHE A 51 3.22 16.66 9.10
N ARG A 52 1.90 16.72 9.28
CA ARG A 52 1.25 16.63 10.60
C ARG A 52 1.57 15.31 11.30
N TRP A 53 1.54 14.20 10.58
CA TRP A 53 1.90 12.89 11.14
C TRP A 53 3.36 12.81 11.55
N MET A 54 4.29 13.32 10.74
CA MET A 54 5.72 13.33 11.08
C MET A 54 5.98 14.15 12.35
N GLN A 55 5.35 15.32 12.50
CA GLN A 55 5.43 16.10 13.73
C GLN A 55 4.92 15.31 14.94
N ALA A 56 3.76 14.65 14.82
CA ALA A 56 3.19 13.84 15.90
C ALA A 56 4.08 12.64 16.28
N LYS A 57 4.90 12.16 15.34
CA LYS A 57 5.89 11.08 15.56
C LYS A 57 7.28 11.58 15.95
N GLN A 58 7.45 12.90 16.16
CA GLN A 58 8.74 13.52 16.47
C GLN A 58 9.81 13.22 15.40
N LEU A 59 9.38 13.02 14.16
CA LEU A 59 10.25 12.86 12.99
C LEU A 59 10.49 14.23 12.35
N ASP A 60 11.65 14.44 11.73
CA ASP A 60 12.00 15.72 11.11
C ASP A 60 11.06 16.04 9.93
N PRO A 61 10.12 17.00 10.08
CA PRO A 61 9.09 17.26 9.09
C PRO A 61 9.64 18.08 7.90
N ARG A 62 10.86 18.61 7.99
CA ARG A 62 11.53 19.29 6.85
C ARG A 62 12.02 18.28 5.81
N ARG A 63 11.96 16.98 6.14
CA ARG A 63 12.30 15.84 5.30
C ARG A 63 11.08 15.08 4.78
N THR A 64 9.87 15.66 4.83
CA THR A 64 8.68 15.06 4.20
C THR A 64 8.87 14.77 2.72
N ASP A 65 9.62 15.64 2.03
CA ASP A 65 9.95 15.50 0.61
C ASP A 65 11.18 14.61 0.38
N ASP A 66 11.94 14.33 1.45
CA ASP A 66 13.13 13.52 1.43
C ASP A 66 12.71 12.09 1.75
N LEU A 67 12.25 11.37 0.72
CA LEU A 67 12.08 9.90 0.73
C LEU A 67 13.43 9.17 0.90
N SER A 68 14.44 9.83 1.48
CA SER A 68 15.70 9.24 1.88
C SER A 68 15.47 8.10 2.87
N ALA A 69 16.42 7.17 2.86
CA ALA A 69 16.27 5.86 3.49
C ALA A 69 15.84 5.91 4.97
N THR A 70 16.16 6.99 5.67
CA THR A 70 15.91 7.15 7.12
C THR A 70 14.43 7.21 7.47
N HIS A 71 13.57 7.83 6.65
CA HIS A 71 12.14 7.98 6.96
C HIS A 71 11.20 7.26 5.99
N ALA A 72 11.71 6.86 4.82
CA ALA A 72 10.92 6.15 3.81
C ALA A 72 10.29 4.84 4.35
N GLY A 73 10.97 4.13 5.25
CA GLY A 73 10.44 2.92 5.87
C GLY A 73 9.22 3.18 6.76
N HIS A 74 9.30 4.19 7.61
CA HIS A 74 8.21 4.57 8.53
C HIS A 74 6.99 5.08 7.78
N ILE A 75 7.21 5.93 6.77
CA ILE A 75 6.14 6.48 5.94
C ILE A 75 5.42 5.36 5.17
N LYS A 76 6.17 4.49 4.48
CA LYS A 76 5.58 3.35 3.75
C LYS A 76 4.76 2.45 4.68
N ALA A 77 5.26 2.17 5.88
CA ALA A 77 4.55 1.37 6.86
C ALA A 77 3.25 2.04 7.34
N ALA A 78 3.27 3.36 7.60
CA ALA A 78 2.09 4.12 8.01
C ALA A 78 1.02 4.16 6.91
N VAL A 79 1.42 4.43 5.66
CA VAL A 79 0.53 4.42 4.50
C VAL A 79 -0.09 3.03 4.32
N LEU A 80 0.73 1.97 4.34
CA LEU A 80 0.23 0.61 4.19
C LEU A 80 -0.73 0.19 5.31
N ALA A 81 -0.46 0.62 6.55
CA ALA A 81 -1.35 0.38 7.68
C ALA A 81 -2.70 1.07 7.48
N GLN A 82 -2.71 2.37 7.12
CA GLN A 82 -3.96 3.10 6.88
C GLN A 82 -4.77 2.50 5.73
N LEU A 83 -4.12 2.13 4.61
CA LEU A 83 -4.80 1.44 3.50
C LEU A 83 -5.42 0.12 3.96
N ARG A 84 -4.73 -0.65 4.80
CA ARG A 84 -5.26 -1.91 5.33
C ARG A 84 -6.48 -1.65 6.22
N ASP A 85 -6.40 -0.69 7.15
CA ASP A 85 -7.47 -0.38 8.09
C ASP A 85 -8.72 0.11 7.36
N VAL A 86 -8.55 1.02 6.40
CA VAL A 86 -9.63 1.50 5.53
C VAL A 86 -10.22 0.36 4.70
N GLY A 87 -9.38 -0.51 4.14
CA GLY A 87 -9.84 -1.64 3.34
C GLY A 87 -10.70 -2.61 4.16
N VAL A 88 -10.29 -2.92 5.39
CA VAL A 88 -11.08 -3.75 6.32
C VAL A 88 -12.38 -3.05 6.71
N ALA A 89 -12.33 -1.77 7.07
CA ALA A 89 -13.51 -0.99 7.45
C ALA A 89 -14.54 -0.87 6.32
N CYS A 90 -14.08 -0.85 5.06
CA CYS A 90 -14.93 -0.83 3.87
C CYS A 90 -15.37 -2.22 3.38
N GLY A 91 -15.10 -3.28 4.15
CA GLY A 91 -15.52 -4.65 3.81
C GLY A 91 -14.83 -5.21 2.56
N LEU A 92 -13.63 -4.73 2.24
CA LEU A 92 -12.86 -5.25 1.12
C LEU A 92 -12.41 -6.68 1.39
N GLN A 93 -12.41 -7.48 0.33
CA GLN A 93 -11.97 -8.86 0.44
C GLN A 93 -10.45 -8.93 0.67
N PRO A 94 -9.92 -10.01 1.29
CA PRO A 94 -8.49 -10.11 1.58
C PRO A 94 -7.56 -9.93 0.36
N TRP A 95 -8.03 -10.29 -0.84
CA TRP A 95 -7.29 -10.12 -2.11
C TRP A 95 -7.43 -8.72 -2.73
N GLU A 96 -8.34 -7.90 -2.22
CA GLU A 96 -8.51 -6.49 -2.56
C GLU A 96 -7.73 -5.57 -1.60
N LEU A 97 -7.06 -6.13 -0.59
CA LEU A 97 -6.21 -5.38 0.32
C LEU A 97 -4.81 -5.21 -0.27
N VAL A 98 -4.33 -3.97 -0.28
CA VAL A 98 -2.98 -3.62 -0.74
C VAL A 98 -1.95 -4.32 0.16
N GLN A 99 -1.03 -5.07 -0.45
CA GLN A 99 -0.01 -5.83 0.26
C GLN A 99 1.32 -5.08 0.38
N ALA A 100 1.64 -4.20 -0.57
CA ALA A 100 2.82 -3.35 -0.52
C ALA A 100 2.63 -2.07 -1.33
N VAL A 101 3.38 -1.02 -0.95
CA VAL A 101 3.28 0.32 -1.54
C VAL A 101 4.61 0.86 -2.00
N HIS A 102 4.59 1.55 -3.15
CA HIS A 102 5.63 2.48 -3.56
C HIS A 102 5.09 3.91 -3.39
N VAL A 103 5.84 4.75 -2.66
CA VAL A 103 5.43 6.12 -2.37
C VAL A 103 6.18 7.08 -3.28
N VAL A 104 5.45 8.01 -3.89
CA VAL A 104 5.96 9.04 -4.80
C VAL A 104 5.51 10.43 -4.35
N LYS A 105 6.19 11.47 -4.83
CA LYS A 105 5.79 12.87 -4.55
C LYS A 105 4.51 13.26 -5.28
N THR A 106 4.42 12.86 -6.55
CA THR A 106 3.26 13.10 -7.40
C THR A 106 3.03 11.88 -8.29
N LEU A 107 1.78 11.62 -8.66
CA LEU A 107 1.43 10.49 -9.50
C LEU A 107 0.90 11.00 -10.85
N GLY A 108 1.79 11.04 -11.84
CA GLY A 108 1.43 11.61 -13.13
C GLY A 108 1.10 13.09 -13.01
N GLN A 109 1.99 13.88 -12.39
CA GLN A 109 2.04 15.35 -12.41
C GLN A 109 3.49 15.89 -12.51
N ALA A 110 4.50 15.03 -12.70
CA ALA A 110 5.88 15.48 -12.87
C ALA A 110 6.14 15.92 -14.33
N ASP A 111 6.93 16.99 -14.50
CA ASP A 111 7.06 17.80 -15.72
C ASP A 111 7.46 17.01 -16.98
N ASP A 112 8.23 15.93 -16.87
CA ASP A 112 8.71 15.20 -18.06
C ASP A 112 7.71 14.14 -18.58
N ASP A 113 6.81 13.62 -17.73
CA ASP A 113 5.95 12.46 -18.02
C ASP A 113 4.44 12.73 -17.87
N TYR A 114 4.03 13.93 -17.43
CA TYR A 114 2.65 14.26 -17.08
C TYR A 114 1.63 13.88 -18.16
N ARG A 115 1.87 14.31 -19.41
CA ARG A 115 0.98 14.05 -20.56
C ARG A 115 0.92 12.57 -20.97
N GLN A 116 1.90 11.77 -20.55
CA GLN A 116 1.97 10.34 -20.86
C GLN A 116 1.34 9.45 -19.77
N LEU A 117 1.33 9.90 -18.52
CA LEU A 117 0.85 9.12 -17.38
C LEU A 117 -0.59 9.44 -16.99
N ALA A 118 -1.09 10.64 -17.32
CA ALA A 118 -2.47 11.04 -17.11
C ALA A 118 -3.07 11.65 -18.38
N THR A 119 -4.40 11.68 -18.47
CA THR A 119 -5.12 12.52 -19.43
C THR A 119 -5.14 13.98 -18.95
N PRO A 120 -5.49 14.95 -19.80
CA PRO A 120 -5.75 16.33 -19.36
C PRO A 120 -6.85 16.43 -18.28
N THR A 121 -7.75 15.44 -18.23
CA THR A 121 -8.77 15.28 -17.19
C THR A 121 -8.29 14.50 -15.97
N PHE A 122 -6.97 14.39 -15.77
CA PHE A 122 -6.31 13.70 -14.64
C PHE A 122 -6.65 12.21 -14.50
N VAL A 123 -7.17 11.57 -15.55
CA VAL A 123 -7.42 10.13 -15.55
C VAL A 123 -6.12 9.40 -15.83
N LEU A 124 -5.78 8.49 -14.92
CA LEU A 124 -4.53 7.72 -14.96
C LEU A 124 -4.48 6.74 -16.15
N ARG A 125 -3.42 6.85 -16.96
CA ARG A 125 -3.14 5.96 -18.10
C ARG A 125 -2.43 4.71 -17.61
N ARG A 126 -3.19 3.74 -17.10
CA ARG A 126 -2.71 2.48 -16.49
C ARG A 126 -1.59 1.76 -17.26
N GLY A 127 -1.69 1.69 -18.59
CA GLY A 127 -0.66 1.06 -19.43
C GLY A 127 0.70 1.77 -19.36
N HIS A 128 0.70 3.10 -19.31
CA HIS A 128 1.93 3.90 -19.19
C HIS A 128 2.47 3.85 -17.76
N LEU A 129 1.59 3.90 -16.75
CA LEU A 129 1.98 3.70 -15.34
C LEU A 129 2.65 2.35 -15.12
N LYS A 130 2.11 1.28 -15.71
CA LYS A 130 2.74 -0.04 -15.65
C LYS A 130 4.16 -0.04 -16.21
N LYS A 131 4.37 0.59 -17.37
CA LYS A 131 5.72 0.72 -17.96
C LYS A 131 6.63 1.55 -17.08
N ARG A 132 6.13 2.68 -16.55
CA ARG A 132 6.90 3.62 -15.74
C ARG A 132 7.36 3.03 -14.41
N TYR A 133 6.49 2.27 -13.76
CA TYR A 133 6.72 1.72 -12.41
C TYR A 133 7.08 0.23 -12.42
N GLU A 134 7.45 -0.34 -13.57
CA GLU A 134 7.72 -1.77 -13.69
C GLU A 134 8.85 -2.22 -12.74
N LYS A 135 9.90 -1.41 -12.61
CA LYS A 135 11.04 -1.71 -11.75
C LYS A 135 10.62 -1.73 -10.28
N GLU A 136 9.85 -0.73 -9.86
CA GLU A 136 9.35 -0.57 -8.50
C GLU A 136 8.38 -1.70 -8.13
N LEU A 137 7.47 -2.07 -9.04
CA LEU A 137 6.56 -3.21 -8.85
C LEU A 137 7.32 -4.53 -8.71
N LYS A 138 8.40 -4.74 -9.48
CA LYS A 138 9.26 -5.92 -9.33
C LYS A 138 9.93 -5.97 -7.95
N VAL A 139 10.40 -4.83 -7.44
CA VAL A 139 10.99 -4.73 -6.09
C VAL A 139 9.97 -5.06 -5.01
N LEU A 140 8.76 -4.48 -5.09
CA LEU A 140 7.68 -4.78 -4.14
C LEU A 140 7.29 -6.26 -4.17
N ARG A 141 7.22 -6.87 -5.35
CA ARG A 141 6.93 -8.30 -5.48
C ARG A 141 8.03 -9.17 -4.87
N ALA A 142 9.29 -8.77 -5.02
CA ALA A 142 10.43 -9.48 -4.43
C ALA A 142 10.45 -9.37 -2.90
N SER A 143 10.11 -8.20 -2.33
CA SER A 143 10.06 -8.04 -0.88
C SER A 143 8.98 -8.94 -0.25
N LEU A 144 7.81 -9.04 -0.87
CA LEU A 144 6.72 -9.91 -0.39
C LEU A 144 7.10 -11.40 -0.38
N ARG A 145 7.86 -11.87 -1.39
CA ARG A 145 8.36 -13.25 -1.42
C ARG A 145 9.39 -13.51 -0.32
N SER A 146 10.22 -12.52 -0.04
CA SER A 146 11.27 -12.61 1.00
C SER A 146 10.67 -12.60 2.40
N ASP A 147 9.54 -11.90 2.59
CA ASP A 147 8.84 -11.81 3.88
C ASP A 147 7.88 -12.98 4.13
N ALA A 148 7.48 -13.74 3.10
CA ALA A 148 6.59 -14.90 3.21
C ALA A 148 7.04 -15.93 4.29
N PRO A 149 8.31 -16.39 4.34
CA PRO A 149 8.75 -17.31 5.40
C PRO A 149 8.71 -16.68 6.81
N ARG A 150 8.96 -15.36 6.94
CA ARG A 150 8.94 -14.65 8.23
C ARG A 150 7.52 -14.44 8.76
N LEU A 151 6.57 -14.12 7.89
CA LEU A 151 5.16 -13.99 8.25
C LEU A 151 4.54 -15.33 8.64
N ALA A 152 4.89 -16.41 7.92
CA ALA A 152 4.48 -17.77 8.29
C ALA A 152 5.02 -18.19 9.66
N ALA A 153 6.27 -17.82 10.00
CA ALA A 153 6.85 -18.06 11.32
C ALA A 153 6.15 -17.27 12.44
N ARG A 154 5.83 -15.98 12.23
CA ARG A 154 5.09 -15.16 13.20
C ARG A 154 3.65 -15.65 13.41
N ALA A 155 2.97 -16.10 12.36
CA ALA A 155 1.62 -16.66 12.46
C ALA A 155 1.57 -17.99 13.22
N LYS A 156 2.66 -18.79 13.19
CA LYS A 156 2.81 -19.98 14.03
C LYS A 156 3.11 -19.60 15.49
N ALA A 157 4.01 -18.63 15.73
CA ALA A 157 4.35 -18.17 17.09
C ALA A 157 3.16 -17.53 17.84
N GLY A 158 2.35 -16.71 17.15
CA GLY A 158 1.14 -16.12 17.73
C GLY A 158 0.03 -17.13 18.05
N ARG A 159 0.03 -18.31 17.41
CA ARG A 159 -0.94 -19.38 17.67
C ARG A 159 -0.56 -20.26 18.86
N THR A 160 0.73 -20.35 19.21
CA THR A 160 1.20 -21.14 20.36
C THR A 160 0.90 -20.46 21.70
N SER A 161 0.81 -19.12 21.74
CA SER A 161 0.55 -18.38 22.98
C SER A 161 -0.93 -18.37 23.42
N ALA A 162 -1.85 -18.86 22.59
CA ALA A 162 -3.29 -18.85 22.87
C ALA A 162 -3.84 -20.20 23.40
N ARG A 163 -2.97 -21.17 23.74
CA ARG A 163 -3.37 -22.53 24.14
C ARG A 163 -3.03 -22.94 25.58
N THR A 164 -2.61 -22.02 26.44
CA THR A 164 -2.16 -22.36 27.82
C THR A 164 -3.00 -21.72 28.94
N VAL A 165 -4.26 -21.37 28.70
CA VAL A 165 -5.15 -20.88 29.78
C VAL A 165 -6.52 -21.54 29.68
N ASP A 166 -6.59 -22.85 29.94
CA ASP A 166 -7.80 -23.51 30.42
C ASP A 166 -7.47 -24.93 30.94
N ASP A 167 -6.85 -25.02 32.11
CA ASP A 167 -7.10 -26.18 32.99
C ASP A 167 -6.67 -25.84 34.43
N GLY A 168 -7.58 -26.02 35.38
CA GLY A 168 -7.29 -25.84 36.80
C GLY A 168 -8.25 -24.95 37.58
N ARG A 169 -9.55 -25.28 37.58
CA ARG A 169 -10.42 -24.96 38.73
C ARG A 169 -11.60 -25.91 38.84
N ARG A 170 -11.33 -27.10 39.38
CA ARG A 170 -12.30 -27.94 40.10
C ARG A 170 -11.59 -28.64 41.23
N GLN A 171 -11.61 -28.03 42.43
CA GLN A 171 -11.85 -28.68 43.72
C GLN A 171 -12.51 -27.64 44.63
#